data_AF-A4RUF2-F1
#
_entry.id   AF-A4RUF2-F1
#
_cell.length_a   1.000
_cell.length_b   1.000
_cell.length_c   1.000
_cell.angle_alpha   90.00
_cell.angle_beta   90.00
_cell.angle_gamma   90.00
#
_symmetry.space_group_name_H-M   'P 1'
#
loop_
_entity.id
_entity.type
_entity.pdbx_description
1 polymer ?
#
loop_
_entity_poly.entity_id
_entity_poly.type
_entity_poly.pdbx_seq_one_letter_code
_entity_poly.pdbx_strand_id
1 'polypeptide(L)'
;LIGLNGAVYYAWATTEDGRFMRKNFMVSEEALAHGRWHTMLTSAFSHFDLTHLGMNMIALYFFGRSVCERFGGRYLLTLYCVGGVGASAAHVAFVEDSGAKRGYYFTPAALGASGAVNAIVAFEVLLYPLRTIYLYAIVPVPSILLGGLFLMRDIVGIQD
;
A
#
# COMPACT_ATOMS: atom_id res chain seq x y z
N LEU A 1 -12.28 2.63 -1.51
CA LEU A 1 -10.92 2.09 -1.30
C LEU A 1 -10.92 0.88 -0.38
N ILE A 2 -11.44 0.96 0.85
CA ILE A 2 -11.49 -0.19 1.78
C ILE A 2 -12.17 -1.41 1.16
N GLY A 3 -13.41 -1.26 0.68
CA GLY A 3 -14.15 -2.36 0.04
C GLY A 3 -13.45 -2.93 -1.20
N LEU A 4 -12.71 -2.11 -1.96
CA LEU A 4 -11.96 -2.58 -3.13
C LEU A 4 -10.75 -3.44 -2.73
N ASN A 5 -10.00 -3.03 -1.70
CA ASN A 5 -8.92 -3.84 -1.14
C ASN A 5 -9.44 -5.17 -0.59
N GLY A 6 -10.58 -5.15 0.12
CA GLY A 6 -11.25 -6.37 0.57
C GLY A 6 -11.68 -7.28 -0.58
N ALA A 7 -12.24 -6.72 -1.65
CA ALA A 7 -12.63 -7.48 -2.84
C ALA A 7 -11.43 -8.12 -3.55
N VAL A 8 -10.32 -7.40 -3.70
CA VAL A 8 -9.09 -7.94 -4.29
C VAL A 8 -8.50 -9.04 -3.41
N TYR A 9 -8.47 -8.86 -2.09
CA TYR A 9 -8.05 -9.90 -1.15
C TYR A 9 -8.94 -11.16 -1.24
N TYR A 10 -10.26 -10.99 -1.35
CA TYR A 10 -11.17 -12.10 -1.55
C TYR A 10 -10.96 -12.80 -2.91
N ALA A 11 -10.65 -12.05 -3.97
CA ALA A 11 -10.31 -12.61 -5.27
C ALA A 11 -9.05 -13.48 -5.21
N TRP A 12 -8.06 -13.11 -4.40
CA TRP A 12 -6.88 -13.94 -4.12
C TRP A 12 -7.27 -15.29 -3.48
N ALA A 13 -8.26 -15.31 -2.58
CA ALA A 13 -8.70 -16.52 -1.89
C ALA A 13 -9.58 -17.45 -2.75
N THR A 14 -10.24 -16.91 -3.79
CA THR A 14 -11.22 -17.64 -4.60
C THR A 14 -10.71 -18.08 -5.97
N THR A 15 -9.57 -17.55 -6.42
CA THR A 15 -8.96 -17.95 -7.70
C THR A 15 -8.23 -19.28 -7.53
N GLU A 16 -8.73 -20.35 -8.16
CA GLU A 16 -8.29 -21.76 -7.98
C GLU A 16 -6.76 -21.97 -7.94
N ASP A 17 -6.01 -21.30 -8.82
CA ASP A 17 -4.56 -21.46 -8.95
C ASP A 17 -3.76 -20.19 -8.59
N GLY A 18 -4.46 -19.08 -8.30
CA GLY A 18 -3.89 -17.74 -8.14
C GLY A 18 -3.06 -17.22 -9.33
N ARG A 19 -2.99 -17.91 -10.47
CA ARG A 19 -2.17 -17.51 -11.63
C ARG A 19 -2.63 -16.19 -12.20
N PHE A 20 -3.94 -16.02 -12.34
CA PHE A 20 -4.52 -14.76 -12.80
C PHE A 20 -4.12 -13.59 -11.88
N MET A 21 -4.18 -13.81 -10.56
CA MET A 21 -3.83 -12.80 -9.56
C MET A 21 -2.33 -12.50 -9.59
N ARG A 22 -1.46 -13.50 -9.58
CA ARG A 22 0.00 -13.28 -9.70
C ARG A 22 0.37 -12.54 -10.99
N LYS A 23 -0.32 -12.82 -12.09
CA LYS A 23 -0.07 -12.20 -13.39
C LYS A 23 -0.50 -10.72 -13.47
N ASN A 24 -1.55 -10.34 -12.74
CA ASN A 24 -2.22 -9.05 -12.91
C ASN A 24 -2.23 -8.17 -11.65
N PHE A 25 -1.89 -8.69 -10.49
CA PHE A 25 -2.01 -8.04 -9.18
C PHE A 25 -0.72 -8.11 -8.36
N MET A 26 0.40 -8.46 -9.01
CA MET A 26 1.75 -8.34 -8.48
C MET A 26 2.61 -7.58 -9.48
N VAL A 27 3.47 -6.69 -8.98
CA VAL A 27 4.41 -5.94 -9.82
C VAL A 27 5.78 -6.59 -9.78
N SER A 28 6.42 -6.68 -10.94
CA SER A 28 7.80 -7.14 -11.11
C SER A 28 8.38 -6.53 -12.39
N GLU A 29 9.70 -6.49 -12.50
CA GLU A 29 10.39 -6.07 -13.72
C GLU A 29 9.91 -6.88 -14.93
N GLU A 30 9.75 -8.20 -14.78
CA GLU A 30 9.21 -9.08 -15.82
C GLU A 30 7.77 -8.70 -16.21
N ALA A 31 6.94 -8.29 -15.25
CA ALA A 31 5.59 -7.84 -15.54
C ALA A 31 5.61 -6.60 -16.44
N LEU A 32 6.43 -5.62 -16.09
CA LEU A 32 6.56 -4.37 -16.83
C LEU A 32 7.20 -4.57 -18.21
N ALA A 33 8.24 -5.40 -18.31
CA ALA A 33 8.90 -5.73 -19.58
C ALA A 33 7.94 -6.39 -20.59
N HIS A 34 6.96 -7.17 -20.11
CA HIS A 34 5.90 -7.75 -20.94
C HIS A 34 4.70 -6.80 -21.16
N GLY A 35 4.83 -5.51 -20.87
CA GLY A 35 3.81 -4.49 -21.11
C GLY A 35 2.68 -4.45 -20.08
N ARG A 36 2.79 -5.16 -18.94
CA ARG A 36 1.74 -5.20 -17.90
C ARG A 36 1.88 -4.04 -16.92
N TRP A 37 1.90 -2.81 -17.43
CA TRP A 37 2.05 -1.59 -16.63
C TRP A 37 0.91 -1.37 -15.62
N HIS A 38 -0.27 -1.95 -15.87
CA HIS A 38 -1.39 -1.93 -14.92
C HIS A 38 -1.03 -2.56 -13.58
N THR A 39 -0.05 -3.48 -13.54
CA THR A 39 0.41 -4.13 -12.31
C THR A 39 0.96 -3.16 -11.28
N MET A 40 1.48 -1.98 -11.68
CA MET A 40 1.93 -0.93 -10.76
C MET A 40 0.79 -0.33 -9.93
N LEU A 41 -0.44 -0.35 -10.47
CA LEU A 41 -1.62 0.15 -9.79
C LEU A 41 -2.37 -0.97 -9.08
N THR A 42 -2.55 -2.11 -9.74
CA THR A 42 -3.33 -3.23 -9.19
C THR A 42 -2.59 -3.94 -8.04
N SER A 43 -1.26 -3.95 -8.04
CA SER A 43 -0.45 -4.45 -6.90
C SER A 43 -0.75 -3.70 -5.61
N ALA A 44 -1.10 -2.41 -5.70
CA ALA A 44 -1.45 -1.56 -4.56
C ALA A 44 -2.79 -1.92 -3.90
N PHE A 45 -3.49 -2.95 -4.39
CA PHE A 45 -4.70 -3.48 -3.76
C PHE A 45 -4.53 -4.90 -3.19
N SER A 46 -3.38 -5.52 -3.44
CA SER A 46 -3.07 -6.87 -2.99
C SER A 46 -2.50 -6.88 -1.58
N HIS A 47 -2.80 -7.94 -0.83
CA HIS A 47 -2.30 -8.16 0.52
C HIS A 47 -1.97 -9.64 0.70
N PHE A 48 -0.89 -9.93 1.42
CA PHE A 48 -0.42 -11.31 1.60
C PHE A 48 -1.16 -12.05 2.72
N ASP A 49 -1.58 -11.34 3.77
CA ASP A 49 -2.35 -11.90 4.86
C ASP A 49 -3.43 -10.93 5.36
N LEU A 50 -4.32 -11.46 6.20
CA LEU A 50 -5.45 -10.72 6.75
C LEU A 50 -5.02 -9.63 7.73
N THR A 51 -3.92 -9.83 8.46
CA THR A 51 -3.36 -8.86 9.41
C THR A 51 -2.85 -7.63 8.66
N HIS A 52 -2.13 -7.81 7.55
CA HIS A 52 -1.66 -6.74 6.68
C HIS A 52 -2.80 -5.98 6.04
N LEU A 53 -3.84 -6.68 5.57
CA LEU A 53 -5.06 -6.03 5.11
C LEU A 53 -5.68 -5.21 6.25
N GLY A 54 -5.90 -5.82 7.42
CA GLY A 54 -6.55 -5.18 8.56
C GLY A 54 -5.84 -3.90 8.99
N MET A 55 -4.53 -3.94 9.15
CA MET A 55 -3.73 -2.78 9.56
C MET A 55 -3.75 -1.65 8.52
N ASN A 56 -3.64 -1.98 7.23
CA ASN A 56 -3.76 -1.00 6.16
C ASN A 56 -5.16 -0.37 6.12
N MET A 57 -6.21 -1.17 6.32
CA MET A 57 -7.59 -0.65 6.33
C MET A 57 -7.87 0.22 7.55
N ILE A 58 -7.28 -0.10 8.71
CA ILE A 58 -7.33 0.75 9.91
C ILE A 58 -6.68 2.11 9.63
N ALA A 59 -5.45 2.12 9.09
CA ALA A 59 -4.77 3.36 8.75
C ALA A 59 -5.55 4.16 7.69
N LEU A 60 -6.00 3.50 6.63
CA LEU A 60 -6.81 4.12 5.59
C LEU A 60 -8.15 4.65 6.13
N TYR A 61 -8.75 4.00 7.12
CA TYR A 61 -9.96 4.51 7.77
C TYR A 61 -9.69 5.80 8.53
N PHE A 62 -8.66 5.84 9.40
CA PHE A 62 -8.39 7.03 10.20
C PHE A 62 -7.80 8.18 9.38
N PHE A 63 -6.69 7.94 8.68
CA PHE A 63 -5.98 8.95 7.90
C PHE A 63 -6.70 9.27 6.59
N GLY A 64 -7.26 8.26 5.92
CA GLY A 64 -8.01 8.48 4.69
C GLY A 64 -9.31 9.25 4.91
N ARG A 65 -10.06 8.98 6.01
CA ARG A 65 -11.23 9.78 6.37
C ARG A 65 -10.85 11.24 6.61
N SER A 66 -9.78 11.46 7.37
CA SER A 66 -9.24 12.78 7.63
C SER A 66 -8.97 13.57 6.33
N VAL A 67 -8.25 12.96 5.39
CA VAL A 67 -7.93 13.57 4.09
C VAL A 67 -9.20 13.77 3.26
N CYS A 68 -10.12 12.80 3.26
CA CYS A 68 -11.39 12.88 2.52
C CYS A 68 -12.28 14.03 3.01
N GLU A 69 -12.38 14.23 4.32
CA GLU A 69 -13.19 15.31 4.91
C GLU A 69 -12.64 16.70 4.56
N ARG A 70 -11.34 16.82 4.30
CA ARG A 70 -10.66 18.09 4.02
C ARG A 70 -10.52 18.41 2.53
N PHE A 71 -10.11 17.41 1.75
CA PHE A 71 -9.73 17.57 0.34
C PHE A 71 -10.69 16.84 -0.61
N GLY A 72 -11.64 16.08 -0.07
CA GLY A 72 -12.62 15.31 -0.84
C GLY A 72 -12.12 13.92 -1.25
N GLY A 73 -13.08 13.05 -1.59
CA GLY A 73 -12.80 11.66 -1.94
C GLY A 73 -11.99 11.48 -3.24
N ARG A 74 -12.10 12.42 -4.19
CA ARG A 74 -11.28 12.41 -5.42
C ARG A 74 -9.80 12.57 -5.09
N TYR A 75 -9.48 13.51 -4.21
CA TYR A 75 -8.10 13.76 -3.79
C TYR A 75 -7.52 12.54 -3.06
N LEU A 76 -8.30 11.94 -2.15
CA LEU A 76 -7.92 10.70 -1.47
C LEU A 76 -7.62 9.56 -2.48
N LEU A 77 -8.49 9.37 -3.48
CA LEU A 77 -8.29 8.36 -4.51
C LEU A 77 -7.01 8.63 -5.32
N THR A 78 -6.78 9.88 -5.74
CA THR A 78 -5.57 10.26 -6.46
C THR A 78 -4.33 10.00 -5.62
N LEU A 79 -4.34 10.38 -4.34
CA LEU A 79 -3.21 10.16 -3.43
C LEU A 79 -2.91 8.67 -3.25
N TYR A 80 -3.94 7.85 -3.10
CA TYR A 80 -3.80 6.39 -3.05
C TYR A 80 -3.17 5.83 -4.33
N CYS A 81 -3.70 6.18 -5.51
CA CYS A 81 -3.21 5.65 -6.78
C CYS A 81 -1.79 6.11 -7.10
N VAL A 82 -1.49 7.41 -6.92
CA VAL A 82 -0.16 7.96 -7.16
C VAL A 82 0.85 7.39 -6.18
N GLY A 83 0.48 7.27 -4.89
CA GLY A 83 1.33 6.64 -3.88
C GLY A 83 1.62 5.17 -4.21
N GLY A 84 0.61 4.40 -4.62
CA GLY A 84 0.79 2.99 -5.01
C GLY A 84 1.66 2.80 -6.25
N VAL A 85 1.45 3.61 -7.28
CA VAL A 85 2.27 3.57 -8.51
C VAL A 85 3.70 4.04 -8.22
N GLY A 86 3.87 5.10 -7.42
CA GLY A 86 5.18 5.61 -7.01
C GLY A 86 5.96 4.59 -6.19
N ALA A 87 5.31 3.92 -5.25
CA ALA A 87 5.92 2.84 -4.47
C ALA A 87 6.29 1.63 -5.34
N SER A 88 5.44 1.27 -6.30
CA SER A 88 5.75 0.20 -7.27
C SER A 88 6.94 0.55 -8.16
N ALA A 89 7.03 1.80 -8.62
CA ALA A 89 8.17 2.30 -9.39
C ALA A 89 9.46 2.27 -8.56
N ALA A 90 9.39 2.75 -7.32
CA ALA A 90 10.51 2.72 -6.38
C ALA A 90 10.97 1.28 -6.12
N HIS A 91 10.05 0.35 -5.86
CA HIS A 91 10.37 -1.07 -5.66
C HIS A 91 11.16 -1.65 -6.83
N VAL A 92 10.66 -1.47 -8.06
CA VAL A 92 11.34 -1.99 -9.25
C VAL A 92 12.73 -1.35 -9.44
N ALA A 93 12.85 -0.03 -9.21
CA ALA A 93 14.12 0.67 -9.35
C ALA A 93 15.17 0.29 -8.29
N PHE A 94 14.79 0.13 -7.02
CA PHE A 94 15.73 -0.14 -5.93
C PHE A 94 16.16 -1.61 -5.84
N VAL A 95 15.29 -2.55 -6.25
CA VAL A 95 15.66 -3.97 -6.31
C VAL A 95 16.69 -4.23 -7.42
N GLU A 96 16.70 -3.40 -8.48
CA GLU A 96 17.71 -3.47 -9.54
C GLU A 96 19.12 -3.09 -9.03
N ASP A 97 19.23 -2.09 -8.16
CA ASP A 97 20.50 -1.55 -7.64
C ASP A 97 21.13 -2.41 -6.52
N SER A 98 20.31 -3.20 -5.81
CA SER A 98 20.73 -3.97 -4.63
C SER A 98 21.60 -5.21 -4.93
N GLY A 99 21.99 -5.45 -6.19
CA GLY A 99 22.81 -6.60 -6.57
C GLY A 99 22.14 -7.97 -6.34
N ALA A 100 20.85 -8.00 -6.02
CA ALA A 100 20.04 -9.20 -5.79
C ALA A 100 19.79 -10.03 -7.07
N LYS A 101 20.53 -9.75 -8.16
CA LYS A 101 20.63 -10.60 -9.36
C LYS A 101 21.51 -11.83 -9.08
N ARG A 102 21.19 -12.61 -8.04
CA ARG A 102 21.88 -13.87 -7.75
C ARG A 102 21.16 -15.03 -8.43
N GLY A 103 21.39 -15.14 -9.74
CA GLY A 103 21.00 -16.28 -10.58
C GLY A 103 19.52 -16.29 -10.97
N TYR A 104 19.23 -16.03 -12.26
CA TYR A 104 17.99 -16.39 -12.97
C TYR A 104 16.61 -16.07 -12.35
N TYR A 105 16.53 -15.25 -11.30
CA TYR A 105 15.27 -14.81 -10.71
C TYR A 105 15.11 -13.30 -10.87
N PHE A 106 14.04 -12.92 -11.57
CA PHE A 106 13.52 -11.56 -11.67
C PHE A 106 13.22 -10.99 -10.27
N THR A 107 13.13 -9.65 -10.15
CA THR A 107 12.69 -8.94 -8.93
C THR A 107 11.60 -9.73 -8.20
N PRO A 108 11.73 -10.04 -6.90
CA PRO A 108 10.66 -10.70 -6.14
C PRO A 108 9.37 -9.90 -6.35
N ALA A 109 8.36 -10.60 -6.84
CA ALA A 109 7.10 -9.97 -7.19
C ALA A 109 6.51 -9.33 -5.93
N ALA A 110 6.38 -8.00 -5.95
CA ALA A 110 5.86 -7.26 -4.82
C ALA A 110 4.36 -7.05 -4.95
N LEU A 111 3.71 -7.07 -3.81
CA LEU A 111 2.29 -6.77 -3.65
C LEU A 111 2.10 -6.09 -2.31
N GLY A 112 1.19 -5.13 -2.23
CA GLY A 112 0.96 -4.41 -0.98
C GLY A 112 0.35 -3.04 -1.19
N ALA A 113 -0.75 -2.77 -0.50
CA ALA A 113 -1.31 -1.42 -0.41
C ALA A 113 -0.46 -0.46 0.44
N SER A 114 0.58 -0.95 1.12
CA SER A 114 1.40 -0.18 2.05
C SER A 114 1.95 1.10 1.45
N GLY A 115 2.49 1.08 0.23
CA GLY A 115 2.95 2.29 -0.46
C GLY A 115 1.85 3.35 -0.68
N ALA A 116 0.66 2.90 -1.05
CA ALA A 116 -0.50 3.78 -1.24
C ALA A 116 -1.03 4.35 0.08
N VAL A 117 -1.10 3.53 1.13
CA VAL A 117 -1.56 3.94 2.46
C VAL A 117 -0.52 4.84 3.14
N ASN A 118 0.78 4.52 3.03
CA ASN A 118 1.87 5.35 3.55
C ASN A 118 1.88 6.74 2.92
N ALA A 119 1.57 6.88 1.64
CA ALA A 119 1.43 8.20 1.01
C ALA A 119 0.34 9.04 1.69
N ILE A 120 -0.79 8.42 2.04
CA ILE A 120 -1.89 9.09 2.75
C ILE A 120 -1.49 9.45 4.18
N VAL A 121 -0.86 8.53 4.90
CA VAL A 121 -0.39 8.74 6.27
C VAL A 121 0.67 9.85 6.31
N ALA A 122 1.68 9.78 5.44
CA ALA A 122 2.73 10.78 5.34
C ALA A 122 2.15 12.16 5.00
N PHE A 123 1.20 12.24 4.06
CA PHE A 123 0.54 13.49 3.71
C PHE A 123 -0.18 14.14 4.92
N GLU A 124 -0.95 13.37 5.70
CA GLU A 124 -1.60 13.90 6.91
C GLU A 124 -0.58 14.32 7.97
N VAL A 125 0.44 13.49 8.23
CA VAL A 125 1.47 13.76 9.24
C VAL A 125 2.27 15.02 8.89
N LEU A 126 2.61 15.22 7.63
CA LEU A 126 3.39 16.39 7.18
C LEU A 126 2.58 17.69 7.26
N LEU A 127 1.29 17.64 6.90
CA LEU A 127 0.46 18.85 6.91
C LEU A 127 -0.10 19.18 8.30
N TYR A 128 -0.41 18.16 9.11
CA TYR A 128 -1.14 18.32 10.36
C TYR A 128 -0.57 17.44 11.49
N PRO A 129 0.73 17.55 11.84
CA PRO A 129 1.41 16.63 12.75
C PRO A 129 0.84 16.57 14.16
N LEU A 130 0.34 17.70 14.69
CA LEU A 130 -0.21 17.80 16.05
C LEU A 130 -1.71 17.53 16.11
N ARG A 131 -2.35 17.21 14.98
CA ARG A 131 -3.78 16.99 14.97
C ARG A 131 -4.12 15.69 15.69
N THR A 132 -5.12 15.77 16.54
CA THR A 132 -5.65 14.62 17.26
C THR A 132 -6.49 13.72 16.35
N ILE A 133 -6.09 12.46 16.28
CA ILE A 133 -6.89 11.34 15.76
C ILE A 133 -7.46 10.61 16.98
N TYR A 134 -8.77 10.35 16.98
CA TYR A 134 -9.43 9.65 18.07
C TYR A 134 -9.50 8.15 17.78
N LEU A 135 -8.63 7.38 18.44
CA LEU A 135 -8.69 5.92 18.41
C LEU A 135 -9.92 5.45 19.19
N TYR A 136 -10.74 4.60 18.57
CA TYR A 136 -12.01 4.10 19.11
C TYR A 136 -12.95 5.21 19.63
N ALA A 137 -12.85 6.42 19.09
CA ALA A 137 -13.56 7.61 19.57
C ALA A 137 -13.27 8.03 21.03
N ILE A 138 -12.25 7.44 21.68
CA ILE A 138 -11.98 7.64 23.12
C ILE A 138 -10.57 8.19 23.34
N VAL A 139 -9.55 7.66 22.66
CA VAL A 139 -8.16 7.99 22.95
C VAL A 139 -7.64 9.03 21.95
N PRO A 140 -7.37 10.29 22.38
CA PRO A 140 -6.79 11.31 21.52
C PRO A 140 -5.29 11.05 21.32
N VAL A 141 -4.87 10.81 20.08
CA VAL A 141 -3.46 10.62 19.72
C VAL A 141 -3.05 11.61 18.63
N PRO A 142 -1.95 12.36 18.78
CA PRO A 142 -1.39 13.16 17.70
C PRO A 142 -1.10 12.32 16.46
N SER A 143 -1.45 12.84 15.29
CA SER A 143 -1.26 12.15 14.00
C SER A 143 0.19 11.78 13.75
N ILE A 144 1.16 12.61 14.17
CA ILE A 144 2.59 12.31 14.05
C ILE A 144 3.02 11.07 14.82
N LEU A 145 2.43 10.83 16.01
CA LEU A 145 2.76 9.64 16.80
C LEU A 145 2.16 8.39 16.18
N LEU A 146 0.86 8.44 15.86
CA LEU A 146 0.18 7.29 15.28
C LEU A 146 0.70 6.95 13.87
N GLY A 147 0.88 7.98 13.05
CA GLY A 147 1.36 7.86 11.67
C GLY A 147 2.83 7.49 11.62
N GLY A 148 3.67 8.10 12.47
CA GLY A 148 5.08 7.73 12.60
C GLY A 148 5.26 6.27 13.02
N LEU A 149 4.50 5.81 14.03
CA LEU A 149 4.52 4.40 14.45
C LEU A 149 4.06 3.46 13.33
N PHE A 150 3.01 3.83 12.59
CA PHE A 150 2.51 3.04 11.47
C PHE A 150 3.58 2.91 10.37
N LEU A 151 4.16 4.03 9.93
CA LEU A 151 5.22 4.06 8.91
C LEU A 151 6.44 3.24 9.35
N MET A 152 6.85 3.36 10.61
CA MET A 152 7.98 2.60 11.16
C MET A 152 7.69 1.09 11.17
N ARG A 153 6.50 0.68 11.63
CA ARG A 153 6.08 -0.72 11.64
C ARG A 153 6.03 -1.31 10.23
N ASP A 154 5.56 -0.53 9.27
CA ASP A 154 5.48 -0.95 7.87
C ASP A 154 6.88 -1.12 7.25
N ILE A 155 7.83 -0.23 7.55
CA ILE A 155 9.24 -0.39 7.14
C ILE A 155 9.87 -1.66 7.74
N VAL A 156 9.62 -1.94 9.02
CA VAL A 156 10.15 -3.16 9.68
C VAL A 156 9.51 -4.42 9.10
N GLY A 157 8.21 -4.38 8.78
CA GLY A 157 7.49 -5.50 8.17
C GLY A 157 7.90 -5.82 6.73
N ILE A 158 8.71 -5.00 6.06
CA ILE A 158 9.31 -5.31 4.74
C ILE A 158 10.41 -6.38 4.85
N GLN A 159 10.91 -6.68 6.06
CA GLN A 159 12.05 -7.58 6.28
C GLN A 159 11.69 -9.06 6.54
N ASP A 160 10.40 -9.37 6.69
CA ASP A 160 9.87 -10.73 6.95
C ASP A 160 9.17 -11.31 5.70
#